data_AF-X6J1S3-F1
#
_entry.id   AF-X6J1S3-F1
#
_cell.length_a   1.000
_cell.length_b   1.000
_cell.length_c   1.000
_cell.angle_alpha   90.00
_cell.angle_beta   90.00
_cell.angle_gamma   90.00
#
_symmetry.space_group_name_H-M   'P 1'
#
loop_
_entity.id
_entity.type
_entity.pdbx_description
1 polymer ?
#
loop_
_entity_poly.entity_id
_entity_poly.type
_entity_poly.pdbx_seq_one_letter_code
_entity_poly.pdbx_strand_id
1 'polypeptide(L)'
;MSIDMPSGVYRTLRKRLNQLVAVLPTPPSPGRSLSQAQKDGIAFYAVMTHAACEHYLERRCSEIADHALDAFTARNKLGRVGKHLCLLPYVTFTKQDRDFTTVAELVGASGFGVHISSAKQLSSRAELTLALDRGHKIYQRSIEQNHGISYKYQFKLLSYLGVDIKVFSPNFLSRVDQLATLRGEAAHKGVVAAQTLPSITDLPTWTQDLLDGYLDLDDALKTLKAVRT
;
A
#
# COMPACT_ATOMS: atom_id res chain seq x y z
N MET A 1 -24.05 -11.05 10.81
CA MET A 1 -22.79 -10.58 10.21
C MET A 1 -22.64 -9.12 10.60
N SER A 2 -21.76 -8.78 11.56
CA SER A 2 -21.39 -7.37 11.76
C SER A 2 -20.62 -6.93 10.52
N ILE A 3 -21.13 -5.93 9.81
CA ILE A 3 -20.36 -5.23 8.79
C ILE A 3 -19.27 -4.48 9.55
N ASP A 4 -18.07 -5.05 9.61
CA ASP A 4 -16.95 -4.43 10.29
C ASP A 4 -16.60 -3.14 9.55
N MET A 5 -16.67 -2.00 10.25
CA MET A 5 -16.53 -0.70 9.58
C MET A 5 -15.10 -0.51 9.04
N PRO A 6 -14.92 0.16 7.89
CA PRO A 6 -13.61 0.55 7.40
C PRO A 6 -12.83 1.42 8.39
N SER A 7 -11.51 1.34 8.37
CA SER A 7 -10.65 2.15 9.23
C SER A 7 -10.91 3.65 9.02
N GLY A 8 -10.62 4.47 10.04
CA GLY A 8 -10.72 5.93 9.93
C GLY A 8 -9.84 6.49 8.79
N VAL A 9 -8.68 5.88 8.57
CA VAL A 9 -7.76 6.26 7.50
C VAL A 9 -8.36 5.91 6.13
N TYR A 10 -8.98 4.74 5.95
CA TYR A 10 -9.66 4.39 4.70
C TYR A 10 -10.83 5.35 4.40
N ARG A 11 -11.65 5.68 5.41
CA ARG A 11 -12.74 6.65 5.24
C ARG A 11 -12.21 8.03 4.81
N THR A 12 -11.05 8.43 5.32
CA THR A 12 -10.36 9.66 4.91
C THR A 12 -9.88 9.58 3.46
N LEU A 13 -9.23 8.48 3.06
CA LEU A 13 -8.84 8.22 1.67
C LEU A 13 -10.06 8.30 0.74
N ARG A 14 -11.13 7.58 1.06
CA ARG A 14 -12.37 7.56 0.28
C ARG A 14 -12.95 8.95 0.08
N LYS A 15 -13.06 9.72 1.16
CA LYS A 15 -13.52 11.11 1.07
C LYS A 15 -12.61 11.93 0.15
N ARG A 16 -11.29 11.79 0.28
CA ARG A 16 -10.31 12.55 -0.51
C ARG A 16 -10.39 12.20 -1.99
N LEU A 17 -10.44 10.92 -2.33
CA LEU A 17 -10.51 10.50 -3.73
C LEU A 17 -11.81 10.92 -4.41
N ASN A 18 -12.95 10.83 -3.71
CA ASN A 18 -14.23 11.33 -4.24
C ASN A 18 -14.21 12.85 -4.48
N GLN A 19 -13.53 13.62 -3.62
CA GLN A 19 -13.33 15.06 -3.85
C GLN A 19 -12.46 15.33 -5.08
N LEU A 20 -11.45 14.51 -5.33
CA LEU A 20 -10.56 14.66 -6.50
C LEU A 20 -11.29 14.33 -7.82
N VAL A 21 -12.21 13.36 -7.80
CA VAL A 21 -13.10 13.08 -8.94
C VAL A 21 -14.01 14.27 -9.24
N ALA A 22 -14.56 14.91 -8.21
CA ALA A 22 -15.48 16.04 -8.38
C ALA A 22 -14.85 17.28 -9.02
N VAL A 23 -13.51 17.38 -9.01
CA VAL A 23 -12.76 18.49 -9.62
C VAL A 23 -12.09 18.12 -10.95
N LEU A 24 -12.38 16.94 -11.49
CA LEU A 24 -11.91 16.56 -12.82
C LEU A 24 -12.48 17.52 -13.88
N PRO A 25 -11.68 17.85 -14.92
CA PRO A 25 -12.16 18.68 -16.01
C PRO A 25 -13.29 17.99 -16.78
N THR A 26 -14.19 18.75 -17.40
CA THR A 26 -15.20 18.19 -18.32
C THR A 26 -14.51 17.59 -19.54
N PRO A 27 -14.93 16.42 -20.05
CA PRO A 27 -14.42 15.85 -21.28
C PRO A 27 -14.57 16.80 -22.49
N PRO A 28 -13.64 16.79 -23.45
CA PRO A 28 -13.79 17.57 -24.68
C PRO A 28 -14.97 17.03 -25.51
N SER A 29 -15.55 17.89 -26.36
CA SER A 29 -16.52 17.44 -27.35
C SER A 29 -15.91 16.38 -28.29
N PRO A 30 -16.70 15.45 -28.85
CA PRO A 30 -16.20 14.43 -29.76
C PRO A 30 -15.33 15.03 -30.88
N GLY A 31 -14.16 14.45 -31.12
CA GLY A 31 -13.22 14.89 -32.16
C GLY A 31 -12.34 16.09 -31.79
N ARG A 32 -12.49 16.70 -30.60
CA ARG A 32 -11.57 17.73 -30.11
C ARG A 32 -10.45 17.15 -29.25
N SER A 33 -9.25 17.70 -29.43
CA SER A 33 -8.10 17.43 -28.56
C SER A 33 -8.26 18.10 -27.19
N LEU A 34 -7.55 17.58 -26.19
CA LEU A 34 -7.53 18.14 -24.84
C LEU A 34 -6.88 19.53 -24.83
N SER A 35 -7.56 20.50 -24.23
CA SER A 35 -7.00 21.82 -23.92
C SER A 35 -5.91 21.72 -22.85
N GLN A 36 -5.07 22.74 -22.74
CA GLN A 36 -4.02 22.77 -21.71
C GLN A 36 -4.62 22.68 -20.30
N ALA A 37 -5.70 23.43 -20.02
CA ALA A 37 -6.38 23.38 -18.73
C ALA A 37 -6.92 21.98 -18.39
N GLN A 38 -7.41 21.23 -19.40
CA GLN A 38 -7.82 19.83 -19.19
C GLN A 38 -6.64 18.93 -18.85
N LYS A 39 -5.50 19.10 -19.55
CA LYS A 39 -4.26 18.35 -19.25
C LYS A 39 -3.75 18.66 -17.84
N ASP A 40 -3.76 19.93 -17.45
CA ASP A 40 -3.36 20.37 -16.11
C ASP A 40 -4.29 19.79 -15.04
N GLY A 41 -5.60 19.73 -15.31
CA GLY A 41 -6.57 19.07 -14.42
C GLY A 41 -6.31 17.57 -14.24
N ILE A 42 -5.94 16.85 -15.31
CA ILE A 42 -5.57 15.44 -15.23
C ILE A 42 -4.26 15.26 -14.46
N ALA A 43 -3.26 16.12 -14.71
CA ALA A 43 -2.00 16.10 -14.00
C ALA A 43 -2.19 16.35 -12.49
N PHE A 44 -3.01 17.34 -12.14
CA PHE A 44 -3.39 17.63 -10.75
C PHE A 44 -4.07 16.43 -10.11
N TYR A 45 -5.07 15.84 -10.76
CA TYR A 45 -5.74 14.64 -10.28
C TYR A 45 -4.73 13.51 -10.03
N ALA A 46 -3.80 13.26 -10.95
CA ALA A 46 -2.83 12.18 -10.83
C ALA A 46 -1.89 12.38 -9.64
N VAL A 47 -1.31 13.58 -9.49
CA VAL A 47 -0.39 13.91 -8.39
C VAL A 47 -1.11 13.81 -7.04
N MET A 48 -2.30 14.39 -6.93
CA MET A 48 -3.03 14.43 -5.67
C MET A 48 -3.62 13.08 -5.28
N THR A 49 -4.08 12.29 -6.26
CA THR A 49 -4.58 10.93 -6.02
C THR A 49 -3.45 10.02 -5.61
N HIS A 50 -2.31 10.09 -6.29
CA HIS A 50 -1.11 9.36 -5.91
C HIS A 50 -0.69 9.68 -4.47
N ALA A 51 -0.56 10.97 -4.12
CA ALA A 51 -0.17 11.39 -2.77
C ALA A 51 -1.17 10.93 -1.69
N ALA A 52 -2.48 10.96 -1.98
CA ALA A 52 -3.49 10.49 -1.04
C ALA A 52 -3.40 8.97 -0.80
N CYS A 53 -3.21 8.19 -1.86
CA CYS A 53 -3.01 6.74 -1.81
C CYS A 53 -1.72 6.38 -1.06
N GLU A 54 -0.63 7.13 -1.29
CA GLU A 54 0.66 6.97 -0.61
C GLU A 54 0.52 7.19 0.89
N HIS A 55 -0.06 8.33 1.26
CA HIS A 55 -0.31 8.67 2.64
C HIS A 55 -1.17 7.62 3.36
N TYR A 56 -2.21 7.12 2.70
CA TYR A 56 -3.03 6.04 3.25
C TYR A 56 -2.20 4.80 3.54
N LEU A 57 -1.42 4.35 2.55
CA LEU A 57 -0.63 3.13 2.66
C LEU A 57 0.40 3.25 3.78
N GLU A 58 1.18 4.33 3.79
CA GLU A 58 2.19 4.60 4.81
C GLU A 58 1.57 4.64 6.21
N ARG A 59 0.44 5.34 6.35
CA ARG A 59 -0.23 5.47 7.64
C ARG A 59 -0.77 4.13 8.13
N ARG A 60 -1.46 3.37 7.28
CA ARG A 60 -1.99 2.06 7.66
C ARG A 60 -0.89 1.06 7.98
N CYS A 61 0.17 1.02 7.18
CA CYS A 61 1.34 0.17 7.42
C CYS A 61 2.01 0.48 8.76
N SER A 62 2.24 1.76 9.05
CA SER A 62 2.81 2.22 10.32
C SER A 62 1.94 1.82 11.52
N GLU A 63 0.62 2.08 11.46
CA GLU A 63 -0.34 1.70 12.51
C GLU A 63 -0.40 0.18 12.79
N ILE A 64 -0.06 -0.64 11.79
CA ILE A 64 -0.07 -2.10 11.91
C ILE A 64 1.22 -2.60 12.55
N ALA A 65 2.35 -2.01 12.17
CA ALA A 65 3.65 -2.29 12.77
C ALA A 65 3.70 -1.86 14.25
N ASP A 66 3.20 -0.67 14.56
CA ASP A 66 3.11 -0.15 15.94
C ASP A 66 2.25 -1.06 16.80
N HIS A 67 1.07 -1.45 16.30
CA HIS A 67 0.21 -2.39 17.01
C HIS A 67 0.89 -3.75 17.28
N ALA A 68 1.70 -4.24 16.35
CA ALA A 68 2.43 -5.50 16.53
C ALA A 68 3.52 -5.38 17.60
N LEU A 69 4.24 -4.26 17.63
CA LEU A 69 5.21 -3.94 18.68
C LEU A 69 4.51 -3.89 20.05
N ASP A 70 3.43 -3.10 20.16
CA ASP A 70 2.66 -2.94 21.40
C ASP A 70 2.03 -4.26 21.88
N ALA A 71 1.51 -5.07 20.97
CA ALA A 71 0.94 -6.37 21.31
C ALA A 71 1.98 -7.31 21.92
N PHE A 72 3.23 -7.26 21.46
CA PHE A 72 4.29 -8.08 22.03
C PHE A 72 4.83 -7.51 23.34
N THR A 73 5.12 -6.21 23.40
CA THR A 73 5.71 -5.57 24.58
C THR A 73 4.75 -5.55 25.77
N ALA A 74 3.47 -5.21 25.55
CA ALA A 74 2.47 -5.09 26.61
C ALA A 74 1.76 -6.40 26.95
N ARG A 75 1.55 -7.28 25.96
CA ARG A 75 0.69 -8.48 26.11
C ARG A 75 1.41 -9.80 25.84
N ASN A 76 2.70 -9.77 25.50
CA ASN A 76 3.47 -10.94 25.09
C ASN A 76 2.80 -11.74 23.96
N LYS A 77 2.15 -11.04 23.01
CA LYS A 77 1.48 -11.65 21.86
C LYS A 77 2.27 -11.38 20.58
N LEU A 78 2.99 -12.39 20.09
CA LEU A 78 3.74 -12.29 18.84
C LEU A 78 2.88 -12.78 17.66
N GLY A 79 2.03 -11.89 17.15
CA GLY A 79 1.21 -12.14 15.96
C GLY A 79 2.05 -12.22 14.67
N ARG A 80 1.39 -12.55 13.54
CA ARG A 80 2.07 -12.71 12.23
C ARG A 80 2.98 -11.52 11.89
N VAL A 81 2.47 -10.30 11.98
CA VAL A 81 3.25 -9.07 11.71
C VAL A 81 4.51 -9.02 12.56
N GLY A 82 4.40 -9.24 13.87
CA GLY A 82 5.55 -9.23 14.78
C GLY A 82 6.60 -10.28 14.40
N LYS A 83 6.18 -11.48 13.99
CA LYS A 83 7.09 -12.53 13.52
C LYS A 83 7.84 -12.12 12.24
N HIS A 84 7.17 -11.45 11.30
CA HIS A 84 7.81 -10.92 10.09
C HIS A 84 8.79 -9.78 10.42
N LEU A 85 8.39 -8.86 11.30
CA LEU A 85 9.27 -7.76 11.75
C LEU A 85 10.55 -8.29 12.41
N CYS A 86 10.49 -9.36 13.22
CA CYS A 86 11.68 -9.99 13.80
C CYS A 86 12.69 -10.51 12.76
N LEU A 87 12.27 -10.81 11.54
CA LEU A 87 13.17 -11.26 10.48
C LEU A 87 13.78 -10.11 9.67
N LEU A 88 13.15 -8.93 9.64
CA LEU A 88 13.62 -7.81 8.82
C LEU A 88 15.09 -7.41 9.05
N PRO A 89 15.64 -7.43 10.29
CA PRO A 89 17.05 -7.14 10.50
C PRO A 89 18.01 -8.07 9.74
N TYR A 90 17.53 -9.24 9.32
CA TYR A 90 18.31 -10.30 8.70
C TYR A 90 17.97 -10.50 7.22
N VAL A 91 16.99 -9.75 6.69
CA VAL A 91 16.51 -9.88 5.31
C VAL A 91 16.70 -8.55 4.57
N THR A 92 17.40 -8.60 3.44
CA THR A 92 17.52 -7.45 2.53
C THR A 92 16.59 -7.62 1.34
N PHE A 93 15.77 -6.62 1.04
CA PHE A 93 15.02 -6.61 -0.22
C PHE A 93 15.95 -6.29 -1.38
N THR A 94 15.80 -7.05 -2.46
CA THR A 94 16.47 -6.80 -3.74
C THR A 94 16.14 -5.40 -4.28
N LYS A 95 17.04 -4.85 -5.08
CA LYS A 95 16.83 -3.59 -5.81
C LYS A 95 16.37 -3.83 -7.25
N GLN A 96 16.53 -5.05 -7.78
CA GLN A 96 16.30 -5.40 -9.18
C GLN A 96 14.86 -5.89 -9.42
N ASP A 97 14.21 -5.37 -10.47
CA ASP A 97 12.78 -5.64 -10.74
C ASP A 97 12.46 -7.13 -10.98
N ARG A 98 13.37 -7.88 -11.62
CA ARG A 98 13.19 -9.31 -11.85
C ARG A 98 13.07 -10.11 -10.54
N ASP A 99 13.84 -9.73 -9.53
CA ASP A 99 13.84 -10.40 -8.23
C ASP A 99 12.58 -10.02 -7.43
N PHE A 100 11.98 -8.85 -7.66
CA PHE A 100 10.70 -8.47 -7.04
C PHE A 100 9.57 -9.41 -7.45
N THR A 101 9.52 -9.81 -8.73
CA THR A 101 8.52 -10.77 -9.22
C THR A 101 8.64 -12.11 -8.48
N THR A 102 9.86 -12.63 -8.33
CA THR A 102 10.13 -13.87 -7.58
C THR A 102 9.70 -13.75 -6.11
N VAL A 103 10.01 -12.61 -5.46
CA VAL A 103 9.59 -12.37 -4.06
C VAL A 103 8.07 -12.28 -3.95
N ALA A 104 7.40 -11.61 -4.90
CA ALA A 104 5.95 -11.53 -4.95
C ALA A 104 5.32 -12.92 -5.06
N GLU A 105 5.82 -13.79 -5.95
CA GLU A 105 5.34 -15.16 -6.10
C GLU A 105 5.47 -15.98 -4.80
N LEU A 106 6.57 -15.81 -4.05
CA LEU A 106 6.80 -16.48 -2.76
C LEU A 106 5.86 -15.97 -1.66
N VAL A 107 5.64 -14.65 -1.58
CA VAL A 107 4.72 -14.01 -0.63
C VAL A 107 3.27 -14.47 -0.86
N GLY A 108 2.89 -14.70 -2.12
CA GLY A 108 1.57 -15.18 -2.50
C GLY A 108 1.35 -16.70 -2.37
N ALA A 109 2.28 -17.47 -1.80
CA ALA A 109 2.10 -18.90 -1.63
C ALA A 109 1.28 -19.23 -0.38
N SER A 110 0.40 -20.24 -0.47
CA SER A 110 -0.32 -20.79 0.69
C SER A 110 0.70 -21.32 1.71
N GLY A 111 0.87 -20.62 2.82
CA GLY A 111 1.90 -20.94 3.82
C GLY A 111 2.89 -19.81 4.11
N PHE A 112 2.78 -18.65 3.43
CA PHE A 112 3.59 -17.49 3.77
C PHE A 112 3.33 -17.05 5.23
N GLY A 113 4.39 -17.13 6.04
CA GLY A 113 4.30 -16.89 7.47
C GLY A 113 5.57 -17.34 8.19
N VAL A 114 6.12 -16.46 9.01
CA VAL A 114 7.21 -16.84 9.92
C VAL A 114 6.63 -17.62 11.09
N HIS A 115 7.12 -18.84 11.34
CA HIS A 115 6.69 -19.63 12.49
C HIS A 115 7.70 -19.53 13.63
N ILE A 116 7.23 -19.08 14.78
CA ILE A 116 7.95 -19.10 16.06
C ILE A 116 7.03 -19.82 17.04
N SER A 117 7.51 -20.90 17.67
CA SER A 117 6.74 -21.69 18.63
C SER A 117 6.53 -20.90 19.93
N SER A 118 5.40 -21.14 20.62
CA SER A 118 5.10 -20.48 21.90
C SER A 118 6.17 -20.76 22.96
N ALA A 119 6.73 -21.97 22.97
CA ALA A 119 7.84 -22.33 23.85
C ALA A 119 9.10 -21.49 23.59
N LYS A 120 9.46 -21.27 22.31
CA LYS A 120 10.59 -20.41 21.93
C LYS A 120 10.29 -18.94 22.21
N GLN A 121 9.05 -18.50 22.05
CA GLN A 121 8.66 -17.13 22.37
C GLN A 121 8.84 -16.82 23.86
N LEU A 122 8.47 -17.75 24.74
CA LEU A 122 8.62 -17.60 26.19
C LEU A 122 10.09 -17.63 26.61
N SER A 123 10.89 -18.55 26.08
CA SER A 123 12.30 -18.71 26.46
C SER A 123 13.24 -17.64 25.87
N SER A 124 12.89 -17.04 24.73
CA SER A 124 13.70 -16.03 24.03
C SER A 124 13.06 -14.63 24.02
N ARG A 125 12.23 -14.27 25.02
CA ARG A 125 11.50 -12.98 25.02
C ARG A 125 12.40 -11.75 24.85
N ALA A 126 13.55 -11.71 25.54
CA ALA A 126 14.48 -10.58 25.46
C ALA A 126 15.08 -10.44 24.05
N GLU A 127 15.50 -11.55 23.45
CA GLU A 127 16.04 -11.60 22.08
C GLU A 127 15.00 -11.16 21.06
N LEU A 128 13.76 -11.67 21.19
CA LEU A 128 12.65 -11.31 20.32
C LEU A 128 12.25 -9.85 20.47
N THR A 129 12.35 -9.27 21.68
CA THR A 129 12.10 -7.85 21.90
C THR A 129 13.11 -6.99 21.14
N LEU A 130 14.40 -7.34 21.22
CA LEU A 130 15.47 -6.65 20.49
C LEU A 130 15.32 -6.80 18.97
N ALA A 131 14.99 -8.01 18.49
CA ALA A 131 14.78 -8.26 17.08
C ALA A 131 13.57 -7.49 16.54
N LEU A 132 12.46 -7.48 17.30
CA LEU A 132 11.23 -6.77 16.94
C LEU A 132 11.43 -5.25 16.90
N ASP A 133 12.08 -4.66 17.93
CA ASP A 133 12.39 -3.23 17.96
C ASP A 133 13.29 -2.81 16.79
N ARG A 134 14.33 -3.59 16.49
CA ARG A 134 15.21 -3.33 15.33
C ARG A 134 14.43 -3.45 14.02
N GLY A 135 13.64 -4.50 13.86
CA GLY A 135 12.83 -4.75 12.67
C GLY A 135 11.79 -3.65 12.45
N HIS A 136 11.12 -3.22 13.51
CA HIS A 136 10.18 -2.10 13.51
C HIS A 136 10.87 -0.80 13.07
N LYS A 137 12.04 -0.46 13.62
CA LYS A 137 12.82 0.73 13.20
C LYS A 137 13.30 0.67 11.76
N ILE A 138 13.63 -0.51 11.24
CA ILE A 138 13.98 -0.69 9.82
C ILE A 138 12.75 -0.51 8.95
N TYR A 139 11.61 -1.03 9.38
CA TYR A 139 10.35 -0.92 8.68
C TYR A 139 9.83 0.52 8.63
N GLN A 140 9.82 1.24 9.75
CA GLN A 140 9.43 2.66 9.80
C GLN A 140 10.31 3.51 8.88
N ARG A 141 11.63 3.29 8.88
CA ARG A 141 12.53 3.95 7.91
C ARG A 141 12.19 3.60 6.46
N SER A 142 11.74 2.37 6.18
CA SER A 142 11.32 1.97 4.84
C SER A 142 10.02 2.64 4.41
N ILE A 143 9.12 2.95 5.35
CA ILE A 143 7.92 3.76 5.12
C ILE A 143 8.32 5.22 4.85
N GLU A 144 9.16 5.82 5.70
CA GLU A 144 9.61 7.21 5.56
C GLU A 144 10.38 7.47 4.24
N GLN A 145 11.11 6.46 3.77
CA GLN A 145 11.85 6.49 2.51
C GLN A 145 11.04 5.97 1.32
N ASN A 146 9.74 5.77 1.48
CA ASN A 146 8.89 5.44 0.37
C ASN A 146 8.75 6.68 -0.54
N HIS A 147 8.87 6.48 -1.85
CA HIS A 147 8.90 7.56 -2.83
C HIS A 147 7.84 7.38 -3.92
N GLY A 148 6.89 6.49 -3.67
CA GLY A 148 5.76 6.33 -4.54
C GLY A 148 4.84 5.19 -4.17
N ILE A 149 3.81 5.06 -5.00
CA ILE A 149 2.82 3.99 -4.87
C ILE A 149 2.85 3.02 -6.03
N SER A 150 3.88 2.96 -6.88
CA SER A 150 3.88 1.89 -7.90
C SER A 150 3.77 0.51 -7.23
N TYR A 151 3.35 -0.50 -8.00
CA TYR A 151 3.24 -1.87 -7.52
C TYR A 151 4.48 -2.27 -6.72
N LYS A 152 5.67 -2.05 -7.27
CA LYS A 152 6.95 -2.35 -6.60
C LYS A 152 7.04 -1.79 -5.17
N TYR A 153 6.66 -0.53 -4.98
CA TYR A 153 6.77 0.16 -3.69
C TYR A 153 5.70 -0.29 -2.70
N GLN A 154 4.45 -0.42 -3.15
CA GLN A 154 3.39 -0.92 -2.26
C GLN A 154 3.69 -2.34 -1.79
N PHE A 155 4.13 -3.19 -2.70
CA PHE A 155 4.39 -4.60 -2.43
C PHE A 155 5.55 -4.78 -1.46
N LYS A 156 6.59 -3.95 -1.56
CA LYS A 156 7.68 -3.92 -0.60
C LYS A 156 7.16 -3.65 0.82
N LEU A 157 6.33 -2.63 1.01
CA LEU A 157 5.80 -2.29 2.33
C LEU A 157 4.84 -3.36 2.89
N LEU A 158 4.02 -3.96 2.03
CA LEU A 158 3.01 -4.95 2.43
C LEU A 158 3.62 -6.33 2.74
N SER A 159 4.61 -6.76 1.95
CA SER A 159 5.30 -8.04 2.16
C SER A 159 6.07 -8.08 3.48
N TYR A 160 6.64 -6.95 3.91
CA TYR A 160 7.25 -6.79 5.23
C TYR A 160 6.28 -7.07 6.40
N LEU A 161 4.98 -6.88 6.20
CA LEU A 161 3.94 -7.16 7.21
C LEU A 161 3.35 -8.57 7.10
N GLY A 162 3.72 -9.35 6.09
CA GLY A 162 3.14 -10.67 5.87
C GLY A 162 1.76 -10.63 5.19
N VAL A 163 1.46 -9.57 4.43
CA VAL A 163 0.25 -9.47 3.62
C VAL A 163 0.41 -10.33 2.37
N ASP A 164 -0.55 -11.23 2.14
CA ASP A 164 -0.67 -11.93 0.86
C ASP A 164 -1.19 -10.95 -0.18
N ILE A 165 -0.42 -10.81 -1.25
CA ILE A 165 -0.69 -9.86 -2.33
C ILE A 165 -1.69 -10.38 -3.36
N LYS A 166 -1.99 -11.70 -3.35
CA LYS A 166 -2.99 -12.30 -4.24
C LYS A 166 -4.43 -11.91 -3.88
N VAL A 167 -4.61 -11.22 -2.76
CA VAL A 167 -5.89 -10.62 -2.37
C VAL A 167 -6.29 -9.47 -3.30
N PHE A 168 -5.35 -8.90 -4.06
CA PHE A 168 -5.62 -7.73 -4.89
C PHE A 168 -6.10 -8.11 -6.30
N SER A 169 -7.12 -7.40 -6.77
CA SER A 169 -7.63 -7.58 -8.13
C SER A 169 -6.63 -7.07 -9.18
N PRO A 170 -6.58 -7.69 -10.38
CA PRO A 170 -5.74 -7.20 -11.48
C PRO A 170 -6.02 -5.74 -11.86
N ASN A 171 -7.27 -5.30 -11.75
CA ASN A 171 -7.67 -3.92 -12.03
C ASN A 171 -7.00 -2.94 -11.06
N PHE A 172 -7.06 -3.21 -9.75
CA PHE A 172 -6.40 -2.38 -8.74
C PHE A 172 -4.90 -2.25 -9.03
N LEU A 173 -4.23 -3.39 -9.27
CA LEU A 173 -2.79 -3.42 -9.55
C LEU A 173 -2.44 -2.62 -10.80
N SER A 174 -3.22 -2.77 -11.86
CA SER A 174 -3.05 -2.01 -13.10
C SER A 174 -3.25 -0.51 -12.88
N ARG A 175 -4.27 -0.09 -12.11
CA ARG A 175 -4.52 1.33 -11.82
C ARG A 175 -3.42 1.96 -10.99
N VAL A 176 -2.90 1.23 -10.02
CA VAL A 176 -1.77 1.66 -9.19
C VAL A 176 -0.56 2.01 -10.07
N ASP A 177 -0.20 1.13 -11.01
CA ASP A 177 0.94 1.37 -11.89
C ASP A 177 0.67 2.48 -12.91
N GLN A 178 -0.53 2.51 -13.50
CA GLN A 178 -0.93 3.59 -14.39
C GLN A 178 -0.89 4.96 -13.70
N LEU A 179 -1.35 5.05 -12.46
CA LEU A 179 -1.31 6.26 -11.65
C LEU A 179 0.14 6.67 -11.32
N ALA A 180 1.01 5.71 -11.02
CA ALA A 180 2.43 5.97 -10.79
C ALA A 180 3.13 6.53 -12.04
N THR A 181 2.86 5.95 -13.21
CA THR A 181 3.35 6.45 -14.50
C THR A 181 2.80 7.85 -14.79
N LEU A 182 1.49 8.06 -14.66
CA LEU A 182 0.84 9.33 -14.93
C LEU A 182 1.36 10.44 -14.01
N ARG A 183 1.57 10.15 -12.71
CA ARG A 183 2.21 11.06 -11.76
C ARG A 183 3.64 11.38 -12.17
N GLY A 184 4.43 10.37 -12.56
CA GLY A 184 5.83 10.55 -12.96
C GLY A 184 5.97 11.49 -14.17
N GLU A 185 5.11 11.32 -15.17
CA GLU A 185 5.02 12.21 -16.34
C GLU A 185 4.62 13.64 -15.93
N ALA A 186 3.57 13.76 -15.12
CA ALA A 186 3.08 15.06 -14.65
C ALA A 186 4.11 15.84 -13.82
N ALA A 187 4.81 15.16 -12.91
CA ALA A 187 5.73 15.80 -11.97
C ALA A 187 7.10 16.12 -12.59
N HIS A 188 7.62 15.27 -13.49
CA HIS A 188 8.99 15.41 -13.99
C HIS A 188 9.09 16.14 -15.33
N LYS A 189 8.04 16.13 -16.16
CA LYS A 189 8.11 16.69 -17.52
C LYS A 189 7.34 18.00 -17.68
N GLY A 190 6.54 18.40 -16.68
CA GLY A 190 5.67 19.59 -16.74
C GLY A 190 4.55 19.51 -17.78
N VAL A 191 4.58 18.52 -18.68
CA VAL A 191 3.58 18.23 -19.72
C VAL A 191 3.43 16.71 -19.78
N VAL A 192 2.20 16.23 -19.58
CA VAL A 192 1.87 14.82 -19.78
C VAL A 192 1.76 14.55 -21.29
N ALA A 193 2.50 13.57 -21.79
CA ALA A 193 2.45 13.19 -23.20
C ALA A 193 1.03 12.74 -23.60
N ALA A 194 0.59 13.10 -24.80
CA ALA A 194 -0.77 12.78 -25.26
C ALA A 194 -1.09 11.27 -25.25
N GLN A 195 -0.07 10.45 -25.50
CA GLN A 195 -0.15 8.98 -25.49
C GLN A 195 -0.23 8.35 -24.07
N THR A 196 0.08 9.11 -23.01
CA THR A 196 -0.01 8.66 -21.62
C THR A 196 -1.23 9.21 -20.89
N LEU A 197 -2.00 10.10 -21.53
CA LEU A 197 -3.22 10.65 -20.95
C LEU A 197 -4.37 9.65 -21.08
N PRO A 198 -4.95 9.17 -19.97
CA PRO A 198 -6.19 8.42 -20.03
C PRO A 198 -7.34 9.32 -20.47
N SER A 199 -8.43 8.72 -20.94
CA SER A 199 -9.67 9.48 -21.14
C SER A 199 -10.13 10.04 -19.79
N ILE A 200 -10.53 11.31 -19.77
CA ILE A 200 -11.12 11.97 -18.59
C ILE A 200 -12.30 11.14 -18.05
N THR A 201 -13.08 10.52 -18.95
CA THR A 201 -14.23 9.69 -18.60
C THR A 201 -13.86 8.43 -17.83
N ASP A 202 -12.61 7.96 -17.94
CA ASP A 202 -12.15 6.72 -17.32
C ASP A 202 -11.60 6.97 -15.91
N LEU A 203 -11.20 8.20 -15.60
CA LEU A 203 -10.59 8.57 -14.32
C LEU A 203 -11.51 8.34 -13.10
N PRO A 204 -12.84 8.57 -13.16
CA PRO A 204 -13.75 8.15 -12.10
C PRO A 204 -13.74 6.63 -11.88
N THR A 205 -13.70 5.84 -12.94
CA THR A 205 -13.60 4.37 -12.85
C THR A 205 -12.27 3.95 -12.24
N TRP A 206 -11.16 4.60 -12.61
CA TRP A 206 -9.86 4.37 -11.97
C TRP A 206 -9.92 4.65 -10.47
N THR A 207 -10.61 5.72 -10.07
CA THR A 207 -10.80 6.03 -8.65
C THR A 207 -11.56 4.92 -7.95
N GLN A 208 -12.61 4.39 -8.56
CA GLN A 208 -13.39 3.31 -7.98
C GLN A 208 -12.55 2.02 -7.84
N ASP A 209 -11.83 1.63 -8.88
CA ASP A 209 -10.90 0.48 -8.85
C ASP A 209 -9.86 0.62 -7.72
N LEU A 210 -9.34 1.84 -7.50
CA LEU A 210 -8.42 2.14 -6.39
C LEU A 210 -9.10 2.01 -5.03
N LEU A 211 -10.31 2.55 -4.88
CA LEU A 211 -11.06 2.50 -3.63
C LEU A 211 -11.41 1.07 -3.23
N ASP A 212 -11.75 0.22 -4.20
CA ASP A 212 -12.09 -1.17 -3.95
C ASP A 212 -10.85 -1.94 -3.51
N GLY A 213 -9.73 -1.83 -4.23
CA GLY A 213 -8.50 -2.52 -3.81
C GLY A 213 -7.90 -2.00 -2.50
N TYR A 214 -8.04 -0.70 -2.20
CA TYR A 214 -7.64 -0.17 -0.88
C TYR A 214 -8.56 -0.61 0.26
N LEU A 215 -9.82 -0.96 -0.03
CA LEU A 215 -10.73 -1.56 0.95
C LEU A 215 -10.30 -3.00 1.25
N ASP A 216 -10.03 -3.78 0.20
CA ASP A 216 -9.49 -5.14 0.33
C ASP A 216 -8.19 -5.13 1.15
N LEU A 217 -7.32 -4.14 0.90
CA LEU A 217 -6.11 -3.93 1.70
C LEU A 217 -6.44 -3.59 3.16
N ASP A 218 -7.39 -2.68 3.41
CA ASP A 218 -7.78 -2.31 4.78
C ASP A 218 -8.23 -3.53 5.58
N ASP A 219 -9.03 -4.38 4.95
CA ASP A 219 -9.56 -5.60 5.53
C ASP A 219 -8.46 -6.64 5.74
N ALA A 220 -7.57 -6.84 4.76
CA ALA A 220 -6.39 -7.68 4.91
C ALA A 220 -5.54 -7.24 6.11
N LEU A 221 -5.26 -5.94 6.26
CA LEU A 221 -4.52 -5.40 7.39
C LEU A 221 -5.27 -5.57 8.73
N LYS A 222 -6.60 -5.44 8.76
CA LYS A 222 -7.39 -5.73 9.98
C LYS A 222 -7.26 -7.18 10.39
N THR A 223 -7.33 -8.13 9.46
CA THR A 223 -7.16 -9.55 9.78
C THR A 223 -5.80 -9.85 10.42
N LEU A 224 -4.75 -9.09 10.07
CA LEU A 224 -3.43 -9.19 10.68
C LEU A 224 -3.37 -8.62 12.11
N LYS A 225 -4.21 -7.62 12.44
CA LYS A 225 -4.36 -7.11 13.83
C LYS A 225 -5.09 -8.10 14.73
N ALA A 226 -6.03 -8.86 14.16
CA ALA A 226 -6.77 -9.87 14.89
C ALA A 226 -5.81 -11.01 15.30
N VAL A 227 -5.22 -10.88 16.50
CA VAL A 227 -4.42 -11.96 17.09
C VAL A 227 -5.38 -13.12 17.33
N ARG A 228 -5.41 -14.09 16.41
CA ARG A 228 -6.06 -15.37 16.65
C ARG A 228 -5.30 -16.02 17.82
N THR A 229 -6.00 -16.11 18.95
CA THR A 229 -5.60 -16.79 20.18
C THR A 229 -5.35 -18.25 19.92
#